data_AF-A0A2V8BZU9-F1
#
_entry.id   AF-A0A2V8BZU9-F1
#
_cell.length_a   1.000
_cell.length_b   1.000
_cell.length_c   1.000
_cell.angle_alpha   90.00
_cell.angle_beta   90.00
_cell.angle_gamma   90.00
#
_symmetry.space_group_name_H-M   'P 1'
#
loop_
_entity.id
_entity.type
_entity.pdbx_description
1 polymer ?
#
loop_
_entity_poly.entity_id
_entity_poly.type
_entity_poly.pdbx_seq_one_letter_code
_entity_poly.pdbx_strand_id
1 'polypeptide(L)'
;MPRRDDGRPWTRRLISNEAYLTWFTLILGRPLLGGQVYDTLRALDYLGSRSDIAGAVSLVGDGPHGVIALYAAALDERVRGVALRQTVTDYRSLAVAERYTQPFGIYAYGLLREFDLPEVAGAVGPRSVLLLDPATPLGEPAGAAARDLYRDVPNASVQAEDGEDPVQILAVWTGGHVSR
;
A
#
# COMPACT_ATOMS: atom_id res chain seq x y z
N MET A 1 37.22 -10.11 -3.58
CA MET A 1 35.94 -10.38 -2.85
C MET A 1 35.76 -11.89 -2.76
N PRO A 2 35.37 -12.44 -1.59
CA PRO A 2 35.12 -13.88 -1.44
C PRO A 2 33.98 -14.31 -2.38
N ARG A 3 34.14 -15.46 -3.05
CA ARG A 3 33.14 -16.07 -3.94
C ARG A 3 32.71 -17.42 -3.36
N ARG A 4 31.52 -17.86 -3.73
CA ARG A 4 31.05 -19.23 -3.45
C ARG A 4 31.81 -20.24 -4.32
N ASP A 5 31.68 -21.51 -3.98
CA ASP A 5 32.23 -22.63 -4.77
C ASP A 5 31.65 -22.67 -6.20
N ASP A 6 30.46 -22.09 -6.42
CA ASP A 6 29.81 -21.95 -7.73
C ASP A 6 30.24 -20.68 -8.52
N GLY A 7 31.22 -19.93 -8.02
CA GLY A 7 31.76 -18.72 -8.65
C GLY A 7 30.87 -17.48 -8.54
N ARG A 8 29.67 -17.57 -7.97
CA ARG A 8 28.77 -16.42 -7.81
C ARG A 8 29.13 -15.62 -6.54
N PRO A 9 28.95 -14.28 -6.55
CA PRO A 9 29.10 -13.48 -5.34
C PRO A 9 27.99 -13.83 -4.34
N TRP A 10 28.35 -13.94 -3.05
CA TRP A 10 27.42 -14.25 -1.94
C TRP A 10 26.23 -13.28 -1.87
N THR A 11 26.42 -12.04 -2.32
CA THR A 11 25.44 -10.96 -2.27
C THR A 11 24.22 -11.17 -3.16
N ARG A 12 24.31 -12.02 -4.20
CA ARG A 12 23.26 -12.13 -5.22
C ARG A 12 21.95 -12.77 -4.72
N ARG A 13 21.97 -13.50 -3.59
CA ARG A 13 20.76 -14.10 -2.98
C ARG A 13 20.25 -13.29 -1.78
N LEU A 14 21.12 -12.50 -1.14
CA LEU A 14 20.79 -11.69 0.03
C LEU A 14 20.09 -10.39 -0.39
N ILE A 15 20.53 -9.75 -1.47
CA ILE A 15 19.96 -8.48 -1.96
C ILE A 15 18.59 -8.71 -2.65
N SER A 16 18.32 -9.90 -3.17
CA SER A 16 17.03 -10.22 -3.81
C SER A 16 15.91 -10.51 -2.81
N ASN A 17 16.20 -10.57 -1.51
CA ASN A 17 15.21 -10.79 -0.48
C ASN A 17 14.84 -9.43 0.13
N GLU A 18 13.57 -9.04 -0.02
CA GLU A 18 13.01 -7.80 0.48
C GLU A 18 13.37 -7.55 1.95
N ALA A 19 13.29 -8.57 2.80
CA ALA A 19 13.57 -8.43 4.23
C ALA A 19 14.99 -7.94 4.51
N TYR A 20 15.99 -8.41 3.75
CA TYR A 20 17.37 -7.94 3.89
C TYR A 20 17.52 -6.48 3.46
N LEU A 21 16.90 -6.10 2.34
CA LEU A 21 16.88 -4.70 1.90
C LEU A 21 16.22 -3.81 2.95
N THR A 22 15.10 -4.23 3.52
CA THR A 22 14.43 -3.51 4.61
C THR A 22 15.35 -3.33 5.81
N TRP A 23 16.03 -4.38 6.26
CA TRP A 23 16.98 -4.27 7.37
C TRP A 23 18.08 -3.25 7.10
N PHE A 24 18.72 -3.31 5.93
CA PHE A 24 19.78 -2.36 5.58
C PHE A 24 19.28 -0.92 5.51
N THR A 25 18.14 -0.70 4.88
CA THR A 25 17.56 0.63 4.67
C THR A 25 17.07 1.25 5.98
N LEU A 26 16.50 0.45 6.89
CA LEU A 26 16.16 0.87 8.25
C LEU A 26 17.40 1.28 9.04
N ILE A 27 18.46 0.47 9.07
CA ILE A 27 19.71 0.79 9.77
C ILE A 27 20.32 2.11 9.28
N LEU A 28 20.16 2.41 7.98
CA LEU A 28 20.61 3.67 7.37
C LEU A 28 19.66 4.85 7.62
N GLY A 29 18.59 4.67 8.40
CA GLY A 29 17.60 5.71 8.70
C GLY A 29 16.70 6.08 7.52
N ARG A 30 16.64 5.25 6.48
CA ARG A 30 15.85 5.51 5.26
C ARG A 30 14.96 4.29 4.96
N PRO A 31 13.83 4.09 5.67
CA PRO A 31 13.02 2.88 5.55
C PRO A 31 12.65 2.52 4.10
N LEU A 32 12.61 1.22 3.77
CA LEU A 32 12.24 0.74 2.42
C LEU A 32 10.88 1.28 1.97
N LEU A 33 9.90 1.33 2.88
CA LEU A 33 8.60 1.95 2.66
C LEU A 33 8.71 3.32 1.98
N GLY A 34 9.56 4.20 2.52
CA GLY A 34 9.75 5.55 1.98
C GLY A 34 10.35 5.53 0.56
N GLY A 35 11.23 4.57 0.28
CA GLY A 35 11.76 4.36 -1.08
C GLY A 35 10.69 3.89 -2.06
N GLN A 36 9.87 2.91 -1.68
CA GLN A 36 8.79 2.39 -2.53
C GLN A 36 7.72 3.46 -2.81
N VAL A 37 7.39 4.28 -1.80
CA VAL A 37 6.50 5.44 -1.98
C VAL A 37 7.13 6.45 -2.92
N TYR A 38 8.41 6.78 -2.73
CA TYR A 38 9.14 7.69 -3.62
C TYR A 38 9.15 7.20 -5.07
N ASP A 39 9.42 5.91 -5.30
CA ASP A 39 9.41 5.30 -6.63
C ASP A 39 8.00 5.38 -7.26
N THR A 40 6.95 5.16 -6.46
CA THR A 40 5.56 5.33 -6.91
C THR A 40 5.28 6.77 -7.34
N LEU A 41 5.72 7.77 -6.58
CA LEU A 41 5.60 9.18 -6.93
C LEU A 41 6.37 9.53 -8.21
N ARG A 42 7.57 8.95 -8.41
CA ARG A 42 8.33 9.13 -9.66
C ARG A 42 7.66 8.46 -10.86
N ALA A 43 6.99 7.32 -10.67
CA ALA A 43 6.18 6.72 -11.71
C ALA A 43 5.00 7.63 -12.11
N LEU A 44 4.33 8.26 -11.13
CA LEU A 44 3.29 9.27 -11.40
C LEU A 44 3.84 10.47 -12.19
N ASP A 45 5.03 10.96 -11.84
CA ASP A 45 5.69 12.03 -12.61
C ASP A 45 5.95 11.64 -14.06
N TYR A 46 6.44 10.42 -14.27
CA TYR A 46 6.66 9.90 -15.61
C TYR A 46 5.35 9.78 -16.40
N LEU A 47 4.29 9.24 -15.79
CA LEU A 47 2.97 9.15 -16.42
C LEU A 47 2.43 10.53 -16.78
N GLY A 48 2.60 11.54 -15.92
CA GLY A 48 2.19 12.92 -16.19
C GLY A 48 3.00 13.61 -17.31
N SER A 49 4.21 13.13 -17.59
CA SER A 49 5.04 13.65 -18.70
C SER A 49 4.63 13.12 -20.08
N ARG A 50 3.80 12.07 -20.12
CA ARG A 50 3.40 11.38 -21.35
C ARG A 50 2.16 12.01 -21.97
N SER A 51 2.31 12.61 -23.15
CA SER A 51 1.22 13.27 -23.87
C SER A 51 0.11 12.33 -24.36
N ASP A 52 0.41 11.02 -24.46
CA ASP A 52 -0.52 9.99 -24.90
C ASP A 52 -1.35 9.38 -23.75
N ILE A 53 -1.05 9.75 -22.50
CA ILE A 53 -1.85 9.42 -21.33
C ILE A 53 -2.73 10.62 -21.00
N ALA A 54 -4.00 10.55 -21.39
CA ALA A 54 -5.00 11.55 -21.04
C ALA A 54 -5.80 11.07 -19.83
N GLY A 55 -5.90 11.91 -18.79
CA GLY A 55 -6.81 11.70 -17.67
C GLY A 55 -6.14 11.54 -16.31
N ALA A 56 -6.98 11.34 -15.29
CA ALA A 56 -6.53 11.21 -13.91
C ALA A 56 -6.10 9.77 -13.61
N VAL A 57 -5.00 9.61 -12.87
CA VAL A 57 -4.46 8.30 -12.49
C VAL A 57 -5.07 7.85 -11.18
N SER A 58 -5.53 6.61 -11.09
CA SER A 58 -5.89 5.98 -9.83
C SER A 58 -4.84 4.94 -9.46
N LEU A 59 -4.60 4.74 -8.17
CA LEU A 59 -3.66 3.73 -7.68
C LEU A 59 -4.42 2.49 -7.20
N VAL A 60 -3.86 1.33 -7.49
CA VAL A 60 -4.31 0.05 -6.94
C VAL A 60 -3.09 -0.62 -6.33
N GLY A 61 -3.17 -0.95 -5.04
CA GLY A 61 -2.17 -1.75 -4.36
C GLY A 61 -2.77 -3.07 -3.88
N ASP A 62 -2.00 -4.15 -4.04
CA ASP A 62 -2.40 -5.50 -3.64
C ASP A 62 -1.53 -6.00 -2.48
N GLY A 63 -2.19 -6.59 -1.48
CA GLY A 63 -1.61 -7.01 -0.22
C GLY A 63 -0.82 -5.88 0.45
N PRO A 64 0.47 -6.08 0.75
CA PRO A 64 1.29 -5.06 1.40
C PRO A 64 1.50 -3.80 0.54
N HIS A 65 1.34 -3.89 -0.78
CA HIS A 65 1.51 -2.73 -1.67
C HIS A 65 0.34 -1.75 -1.59
N GLY A 66 -0.80 -2.15 -1.02
CA GLY A 66 -1.86 -1.22 -0.68
C GLY A 66 -1.37 -0.11 0.25
N VAL A 67 -0.55 -0.45 1.25
CA VAL A 67 0.04 0.55 2.16
C VAL A 67 0.87 1.58 1.37
N ILE A 68 1.71 1.13 0.44
CA ILE A 68 2.54 2.00 -0.40
C ILE A 68 1.66 2.90 -1.28
N ALA A 69 0.64 2.33 -1.93
CA ALA A 69 -0.30 3.06 -2.76
C ALA A 69 -1.07 4.12 -1.96
N LEU A 70 -1.48 3.79 -0.73
CA LEU A 70 -2.19 4.69 0.18
C LEU A 70 -1.32 5.91 0.54
N TYR A 71 -0.07 5.68 0.93
CA TYR A 71 0.87 6.78 1.20
C TYR A 71 1.12 7.64 -0.04
N ALA A 72 1.30 7.03 -1.21
CA ALA A 72 1.50 7.79 -2.45
C ALA A 72 0.27 8.65 -2.79
N ALA A 73 -0.94 8.12 -2.62
CA ALA A 73 -2.18 8.88 -2.83
C ALA A 73 -2.35 10.03 -1.83
N ALA A 74 -1.94 9.84 -0.57
CA ALA A 74 -1.96 10.89 0.44
C ALA A 74 -0.94 12.00 0.14
N LEU A 75 0.20 11.66 -0.47
CA LEU A 75 1.27 12.61 -0.77
C LEU A 75 1.16 13.30 -2.14
N ASP A 76 0.33 12.78 -3.05
CA ASP A 76 0.18 13.31 -4.41
C ASP A 76 -1.28 13.57 -4.76
N GLU A 77 -1.64 14.84 -4.82
CA GLU A 77 -3.01 15.30 -5.11
C GLU A 77 -3.49 14.94 -6.53
N ARG A 78 -2.58 14.60 -7.45
CA ARG A 78 -2.93 14.21 -8.83
C ARG A 78 -3.59 12.84 -8.91
N VAL A 79 -3.39 12.00 -7.89
CA VAL A 79 -4.05 10.69 -7.79
C VAL A 79 -5.55 10.91 -7.57
N ARG A 80 -6.40 10.37 -8.44
CA ARG A 80 -7.87 10.50 -8.38
C ARG A 80 -8.48 9.77 -7.18
N GLY A 81 -7.88 8.65 -6.80
CA GLY A 81 -8.30 7.79 -5.71
C GLY A 81 -7.35 6.60 -5.58
N VAL A 82 -7.47 5.85 -4.49
CA VAL A 82 -6.70 4.63 -4.25
C VAL A 82 -7.57 3.45 -3.83
N ALA A 83 -7.27 2.26 -4.37
CA ALA A 83 -7.85 1.01 -3.93
C ALA A 83 -6.80 0.11 -3.28
N LEU A 84 -7.14 -0.45 -2.12
CA LEU A 84 -6.32 -1.30 -1.27
C LEU A 84 -6.94 -2.70 -1.28
N ARG A 85 -6.38 -3.59 -2.08
CA ARG A 85 -6.84 -4.96 -2.22
C ARG A 85 -6.09 -5.86 -1.25
N GLN A 86 -6.79 -6.69 -0.49
CA GLN A 86 -6.20 -7.66 0.45
C GLN A 86 -5.15 -7.06 1.40
N THR A 87 -5.29 -5.76 1.69
CA THR A 87 -4.33 -4.97 2.47
C THR A 87 -4.70 -5.02 3.95
N VAL A 88 -3.69 -5.00 4.83
CA VAL A 88 -3.91 -4.90 6.27
C VAL A 88 -4.71 -3.66 6.64
N THR A 89 -5.57 -3.76 7.66
CA THR A 89 -6.47 -2.66 8.05
C THR A 89 -5.77 -1.49 8.72
N ASP A 90 -4.75 -1.77 9.53
CA ASP A 90 -4.08 -0.82 10.42
C ASP A 90 -2.75 -1.40 10.94
N TYR A 91 -1.84 -0.53 11.37
CA TYR A 91 -0.57 -0.88 12.02
C TYR A 91 -0.75 -1.32 13.46
N ARG A 92 -1.77 -0.82 14.18
CA ARG A 92 -1.99 -1.19 15.57
C ARG A 92 -2.30 -2.68 15.71
N SER A 93 -3.09 -3.27 14.81
CA SER A 93 -3.37 -4.70 14.78
C SER A 93 -2.11 -5.52 14.50
N LEU A 94 -1.20 -5.04 13.64
CA LEU A 94 0.11 -5.65 13.45
C LEU A 94 0.97 -5.61 14.72
N ALA A 95 0.95 -4.49 15.45
CA ALA A 95 1.77 -4.30 16.65
C ALA A 95 1.35 -5.18 17.83
N VAL A 96 0.06 -5.55 17.93
CA VAL A 96 -0.48 -6.38 19.02
C VAL A 96 -0.61 -7.85 18.64
N ALA A 97 -0.45 -8.20 17.36
CA ALA A 97 -0.56 -9.58 16.90
C ALA A 97 0.63 -10.43 17.37
N GLU A 98 0.34 -11.60 17.94
CA GLU A 98 1.38 -12.59 18.27
C GLU A 98 2.08 -13.13 17.01
N ARG A 99 1.33 -13.20 15.90
CA ARG A 99 1.80 -13.69 14.60
C ARG A 99 1.27 -12.82 13.47
N TYR A 100 2.12 -12.55 12.49
CA TYR A 100 1.77 -11.83 11.27
C TYR A 100 2.60 -12.34 10.09
N THR A 101 2.06 -12.20 8.89
CA THR A 101 2.70 -12.61 7.62
C THR A 101 3.08 -11.43 6.74
N GLN A 102 2.75 -10.20 7.17
CA GLN A 102 3.07 -8.98 6.43
C GLN A 102 4.58 -8.79 6.29
N PRO A 103 5.06 -8.39 5.10
CA PRO A 103 6.48 -8.26 4.85
C PRO A 103 7.05 -7.06 5.61
N PHE A 104 8.36 -7.10 5.86
CA PHE A 104 9.00 -6.05 6.65
C PHE A 104 9.08 -4.70 5.90
N GLY A 105 8.96 -4.68 4.56
CA GLY A 105 9.06 -3.46 3.76
C GLY A 105 8.01 -2.39 4.05
N ILE A 106 6.87 -2.72 4.67
CA ILE A 106 5.79 -1.78 4.95
C ILE A 106 5.93 -1.00 6.27
N TYR A 107 7.03 -1.15 7.00
CA TYR A 107 7.24 -0.48 8.29
C TYR A 107 8.22 0.70 8.17
N ALA A 108 7.97 1.73 8.99
CA ALA A 108 8.88 2.84 9.21
C ALA A 108 8.96 3.19 10.71
N TYR A 109 9.98 3.94 11.10
CA TYR A 109 10.18 4.34 12.49
C TYR A 109 9.06 5.27 12.97
N GLY A 110 8.54 4.98 14.17
CA GLY A 110 7.67 5.91 14.88
C GLY A 110 6.25 6.07 14.34
N LEU A 111 5.81 5.28 13.34
CA LEU A 111 4.49 5.41 12.72
C LEU A 111 3.36 5.55 13.74
N LEU A 112 3.18 4.56 14.63
CA LEU A 112 2.13 4.55 15.65
C LEU A 112 2.26 5.62 16.75
N ARG A 113 3.31 6.45 16.72
CA ARG A 113 3.40 7.66 17.56
C ARG A 113 2.72 8.87 16.92
N GLU A 114 2.60 8.86 15.60
CA GLU A 114 2.12 9.99 14.81
C GLU A 114 0.75 9.71 14.19
N PHE A 115 0.53 8.50 13.62
CA PHE A 115 -0.71 8.15 12.92
C PHE A 115 -0.83 6.62 12.66
N ASP A 116 -1.99 6.18 12.15
CA ASP A 116 -2.24 4.84 11.63
C ASP A 116 -2.85 4.92 10.20
N LEU A 117 -3.13 3.78 9.56
CA LEU A 117 -3.64 3.71 8.18
C LEU A 117 -5.01 4.39 7.98
N PRO A 118 -5.98 4.31 8.92
CA PRO A 118 -7.23 5.06 8.80
C PRO A 118 -7.01 6.58 8.71
N GLU A 119 -6.06 7.14 9.46
CA GLU A 119 -5.72 8.56 9.39
C GLU A 119 -5.07 8.93 8.05
N VAL A 120 -4.19 8.06 7.50
CA VAL A 120 -3.63 8.26 6.16
C VAL A 120 -4.73 8.22 5.10
N ALA A 121 -5.70 7.30 5.22
CA ALA A 121 -6.86 7.26 4.33
C ALA A 121 -7.71 8.52 4.41
N GLY A 122 -7.92 9.06 5.61
CA GLY A 122 -8.59 10.36 5.81
C GLY A 122 -7.84 11.50 5.12
N ALA A 123 -6.50 11.49 5.14
CA ALA A 123 -5.68 12.51 4.48
C ALA A 123 -5.75 12.48 2.95
N VAL A 124 -6.20 11.37 2.34
CA VAL A 124 -6.50 11.31 0.90
C VAL A 124 -7.75 12.14 0.54
N GLY A 125 -8.63 12.39 1.52
CA GLY A 125 -9.87 13.12 1.36
C GLY A 125 -9.69 14.48 0.67
N PRO A 126 -10.64 14.92 -0.18
CA PRO A 126 -11.96 14.32 -0.44
C PRO A 126 -11.94 13.15 -1.46
N ARG A 127 -10.76 12.70 -1.88
CA ARG A 127 -10.62 11.65 -2.92
C ARG A 127 -10.88 10.26 -2.34
N SER A 128 -11.45 9.38 -3.15
CA SER A 128 -11.96 8.08 -2.68
C SER A 128 -10.85 7.10 -2.30
N VAL A 129 -11.06 6.38 -1.19
CA VAL A 129 -10.29 5.22 -0.76
C VAL A 129 -11.22 3.99 -0.76
N LEU A 130 -10.84 2.94 -1.47
CA LEU A 130 -11.54 1.65 -1.44
C LEU A 130 -10.70 0.61 -0.72
N LEU A 131 -11.25 -0.03 0.31
CA LEU A 131 -10.71 -1.24 0.90
C LEU A 131 -11.47 -2.43 0.30
N LEU A 132 -10.79 -3.21 -0.54
CA LEU A 132 -11.34 -4.40 -1.18
C LEU A 132 -10.77 -5.65 -0.51
N ASP A 133 -11.63 -6.43 0.14
CA ASP A 133 -11.25 -7.60 0.94
C ASP A 133 -10.08 -7.32 1.90
N PRO A 134 -10.18 -6.30 2.78
CA PRO A 134 -9.11 -5.98 3.72
C PRO A 134 -8.77 -7.20 4.57
N ALA A 135 -7.51 -7.31 4.98
CA ALA A 135 -6.98 -8.51 5.62
C ALA A 135 -6.48 -8.25 7.05
N THR A 136 -6.46 -9.30 7.87
CA THR A 136 -5.82 -9.29 9.20
C THR A 136 -4.30 -9.33 9.05
N PRO A 137 -3.53 -9.17 10.15
CA PRO A 137 -2.08 -9.42 10.15
C PRO A 137 -1.64 -10.77 9.57
N LEU A 138 -2.50 -11.79 9.62
CA LEU A 138 -2.26 -13.13 9.08
C LEU A 138 -2.71 -13.30 7.61
N GLY A 139 -3.39 -12.31 7.03
CA GLY A 139 -3.94 -12.38 5.67
C GLY A 139 -5.35 -12.98 5.60
N GLU A 140 -6.06 -13.06 6.73
CA GLU A 140 -7.44 -13.55 6.79
C GLU A 140 -8.43 -12.41 6.50
N PRO A 141 -9.69 -12.67 6.07
CA PRO A 141 -10.66 -11.61 5.82
C PRO A 141 -10.94 -10.75 7.07
N ALA A 142 -10.86 -9.42 6.91
CA ALA A 142 -11.02 -8.43 7.98
C ALA A 142 -12.11 -7.38 7.68
N GLY A 143 -13.06 -7.66 6.78
CA GLY A 143 -14.09 -6.71 6.34
C GLY A 143 -14.93 -6.12 7.47
N ALA A 144 -15.26 -6.89 8.52
CA ALA A 144 -16.00 -6.38 9.66
C ALA A 144 -15.17 -5.39 10.51
N ALA A 145 -13.92 -5.75 10.81
CA ALA A 145 -13.00 -4.88 11.55
C ALA A 145 -12.67 -3.60 10.77
N ALA A 146 -12.48 -3.71 9.46
CA ALA A 146 -12.25 -2.56 8.59
C ALA A 146 -13.43 -1.57 8.59
N ARG A 147 -14.68 -2.05 8.53
CA ARG A 147 -15.87 -1.18 8.60
C ARG A 147 -15.97 -0.44 9.94
N ASP A 148 -15.52 -1.07 11.02
CA ASP A 148 -15.49 -0.43 12.33
C ASP A 148 -14.40 0.65 12.41
N LEU A 149 -13.17 0.30 12.02
CA LEU A 149 -12.00 1.19 12.04
C LEU A 149 -12.15 2.41 11.12
N TYR A 150 -12.77 2.24 9.94
CA TYR A 150 -12.90 3.29 8.93
C TYR A 150 -14.26 4.01 8.98
N ARG A 151 -15.08 3.78 10.01
CA ARG A 151 -16.44 4.35 10.14
C ARG A 151 -16.47 5.87 10.04
N ASP A 152 -15.47 6.53 10.62
CA ASP A 152 -15.36 8.00 10.69
C ASP A 152 -14.47 8.58 9.58
N VAL A 153 -14.08 7.77 8.58
CA VAL A 153 -13.26 8.19 7.43
C VAL A 153 -14.19 8.40 6.22
N PRO A 154 -14.67 9.63 5.95
CA PRO A 154 -15.82 9.87 5.05
C PRO A 154 -15.54 9.55 3.58
N ASN A 155 -14.28 9.53 3.18
CA ASN A 155 -13.84 9.21 1.83
C ASN A 155 -13.44 7.73 1.67
N ALA A 156 -13.55 6.91 2.72
CA ALA A 156 -13.24 5.48 2.68
C ALA A 156 -14.50 4.62 2.56
N SER A 157 -14.37 3.51 1.82
CA SER A 157 -15.43 2.51 1.68
C SER A 157 -14.83 1.10 1.74
N VAL A 158 -15.59 0.13 2.26
CA VAL A 158 -15.16 -1.26 2.40
C VAL A 158 -16.08 -2.16 1.58
N GLN A 159 -15.50 -2.94 0.66
CA GLN A 159 -16.22 -3.89 -0.21
C GLN A 159 -15.55 -5.27 -0.15
N ALA A 160 -16.28 -6.30 -0.58
CA ALA A 160 -15.79 -7.68 -0.68
C ALA A 160 -15.90 -8.18 -2.13
N GLU A 161 -14.99 -9.06 -2.56
CA GLU A 161 -15.10 -9.79 -3.84
C GLU A 161 -16.20 -10.87 -3.70
N ASP A 162 -17.44 -10.56 -4.07
CA ASP A 162 -18.56 -11.51 -4.08
C ASP A 162 -18.53 -12.46 -5.31
N GLY A 163 -17.35 -12.96 -5.67
CA GLY A 163 -17.14 -13.84 -6.82
C GLY A 163 -17.03 -13.14 -8.19
N GLU A 164 -17.08 -11.81 -8.20
CA GLU A 164 -16.73 -10.98 -9.37
C GLU A 164 -15.21 -10.85 -9.52
N ASP A 165 -14.74 -10.64 -10.76
CA ASP A 165 -13.32 -10.43 -11.04
C ASP A 165 -12.85 -9.12 -10.35
N PRO A 166 -11.85 -9.16 -9.46
CA PRO A 166 -11.32 -7.96 -8.81
C PRO A 166 -10.88 -6.88 -9.78
N VAL A 167 -10.39 -7.26 -10.96
CA VAL A 167 -10.02 -6.30 -12.00
C VAL A 167 -11.24 -5.54 -12.50
N GLN A 168 -12.40 -6.19 -12.59
CA GLN A 168 -13.65 -5.53 -12.98
C GLN A 168 -14.18 -4.60 -11.89
N ILE A 169 -14.16 -5.02 -10.62
CA ILE A 169 -14.54 -4.16 -9.49
C ILE A 169 -13.68 -2.88 -9.48
N LEU A 170 -12.36 -3.05 -9.62
CA LEU A 170 -11.41 -1.95 -9.68
C LEU A 170 -11.59 -1.09 -10.95
N ALA A 171 -11.88 -1.70 -12.10
CA ALA A 171 -12.14 -0.97 -13.34
C ALA A 171 -13.44 -0.14 -13.25
N VAL A 172 -14.49 -0.66 -12.64
CA VAL A 172 -15.74 0.06 -12.38
C VAL A 172 -15.51 1.21 -11.40
N TRP A 173 -14.80 0.93 -10.29
CA TRP A 173 -14.49 1.93 -9.27
C TRP A 173 -13.60 3.06 -9.82
N THR A 174 -12.58 2.74 -10.61
CA THR A 174 -11.74 3.73 -11.29
C THR A 174 -12.48 4.45 -12.43
N GLY A 175 -13.36 3.75 -13.13
CA GLY A 175 -14.08 4.21 -14.31
C GLY A 175 -15.26 5.14 -14.05
N GLY A 176 -15.80 5.19 -12.83
CA GLY A 176 -16.85 6.16 -12.55
C GLY A 176 -17.44 6.12 -11.14
N HIS A 177 -17.15 7.17 -10.37
CA HIS A 177 -18.16 8.06 -9.78
C HIS A 177 -17.83 9.49 -10.25
N VAL A 178 -18.38 9.89 -11.40
CA VAL A 178 -18.61 11.30 -11.75
C VAL A 178 -20.13 11.49 -11.58
N SER A 179 -20.56 11.82 -10.36
CA SER A 179 -21.83 12.51 -10.06
C SER A 179 -22.09 12.52 -8.55
N ARG A 180 -21.95 13.69 -7.95
CA ARG A 180 -23.12 14.48 -7.52
C ARG A 180 -22.89 15.92 -7.94
#